data_AF-A0AAN6K1W8-F1
#
_entry.id   AF-A0AAN6K1W8-F1
#
_cell.length_a   1.000
_cell.length_b   1.000
_cell.length_c   1.000
_cell.angle_alpha   90.00
_cell.angle_beta   90.00
_cell.angle_gamma   90.00
#
_symmetry.space_group_name_H-M   'P 1'
#
loop_
_entity.id
_entity.type
_entity.pdbx_description
1 polymer ?
#
loop_
_entity_poly.entity_id
_entity_poly.type
_entity_poly.pdbx_seq_one_letter_code
_entity_poly.pdbx_strand_id
1 'polypeptide(L)'
;MGYGSGGGGPPVGLQFNVTSCPAPFIDASLFPPIGGDISARFCAAPTPTLVCCLPCPISDWVFSDKFAHQASSANYVGILTLILNSILLLTYIVLPEEKSHRHYLSIGLTLSLILLSIAFIIPLGTKPDECFNEITPDNMHTDMSCAWTGALFSLGFMGAVVWILLRSIWTALRIVFDFKRTELFKWVSISLGVGLPILFLVIVMPVAGVSYRLYNVCIPNGQAAFNSWFIWLLLFSALSTVILILTILYCLWKFALSALAKGRGGAGFGHVSSTSQDTTSSTGMAAPGSKPTVRAVRRKKRVEWARIKRVLYLQWRTILLAFVVLNETIFFGLVFVQQTAAIEQSSRGITASDAEWGLCLIETGGDVSACLPLSGGLGLSEPRVVATLLLAATLGIIVFLLMLRGSMFTGWYELMRNPRQLLKLFNPRRPSVGSQDFIMQGSPKHISLNMPLGSEEIERPLQSPNTQTRHALGLDHSVSGRGEHDLEEAKLHDEESLDEKGMRHEDKMLV
;
A
#
# COMPACT_ATOMS: atom_id res chain seq x y z
N MET A 1 -53.56 10.68 -29.43
CA MET A 1 -53.70 9.50 -28.55
C MET A 1 -53.46 9.98 -27.12
N GLY A 2 -54.54 10.08 -26.34
CA GLY A 2 -54.49 10.62 -24.99
C GLY A 2 -53.94 9.60 -24.00
N TYR A 3 -53.02 10.03 -23.14
CA TYR A 3 -52.59 9.25 -21.99
C TYR A 3 -53.59 9.44 -20.86
N GLY A 4 -54.37 8.39 -20.59
CA GLY A 4 -55.19 8.27 -19.40
C GLY A 4 -54.30 8.04 -18.19
N SER A 5 -54.43 8.92 -17.20
CA SER A 5 -53.86 8.77 -15.87
C SER A 5 -54.84 7.94 -15.05
N GLY A 6 -54.42 6.75 -14.63
CA GLY A 6 -55.22 5.86 -13.78
C GLY A 6 -54.40 4.65 -13.36
N GLY A 7 -54.15 4.49 -12.07
CA GLY A 7 -53.56 3.26 -11.53
C GLY A 7 -52.84 3.43 -10.20
N GLY A 8 -53.62 3.51 -9.12
CA GLY A 8 -53.31 3.04 -7.76
C GLY A 8 -51.88 3.18 -7.23
N GLY A 9 -51.64 4.24 -6.45
CA GLY A 9 -50.62 4.15 -5.41
C GLY A 9 -50.98 3.04 -4.40
N PRO A 10 -50.01 2.32 -3.83
CA PRO A 10 -50.28 1.34 -2.79
C PRO A 10 -50.92 2.03 -1.57
N PRO A 11 -51.77 1.33 -0.81
CA PRO A 11 -52.48 1.91 0.31
C PRO A 11 -51.48 2.38 1.37
N VAL A 12 -51.54 3.67 1.64
CA VAL A 12 -51.00 4.30 2.84
C VAL A 12 -51.66 3.67 4.06
N GLY A 13 -50.86 3.10 4.96
CA GLY A 13 -51.28 2.76 6.31
C GLY A 13 -51.79 1.34 6.50
N LEU A 14 -50.89 0.35 6.47
CA LEU A 14 -51.03 -0.79 7.37
C LEU A 14 -50.74 -0.29 8.80
N GLN A 15 -51.73 0.34 9.43
CA GLN A 15 -51.80 0.43 10.88
C GLN A 15 -52.12 -0.98 11.39
N PHE A 16 -51.11 -1.85 11.40
CA PHE A 16 -51.17 -2.96 12.32
C PHE A 16 -51.24 -2.35 13.72
N ASN A 17 -52.26 -2.70 14.50
CA ASN A 17 -52.30 -2.38 15.91
C ASN A 17 -51.29 -3.32 16.61
N VAL A 18 -49.99 -3.11 16.33
CA VAL A 18 -48.89 -3.94 16.79
C VAL A 18 -48.67 -3.61 18.26
N THR A 19 -49.21 -4.45 19.13
CA THR A 19 -49.01 -4.36 20.58
C THR A 19 -47.79 -5.16 21.05
N SER A 20 -47.21 -6.01 20.19
CA SER A 20 -46.03 -6.83 20.46
C SER A 20 -45.27 -7.11 19.16
N CYS A 21 -43.95 -7.30 19.25
CA CYS A 21 -43.16 -7.59 18.06
C CYS A 21 -43.52 -8.98 17.50
N PRO A 22 -43.91 -9.07 16.22
CA PRO A 22 -44.18 -10.35 15.59
C PRO A 22 -42.87 -11.12 15.44
N ALA A 23 -42.91 -12.43 15.66
CA ALA A 23 -41.74 -13.28 15.42
C ALA A 23 -41.28 -13.15 13.94
N PRO A 24 -39.96 -13.11 13.68
CA PRO A 24 -38.82 -13.32 14.58
C PRO A 24 -38.33 -12.07 15.33
N PHE A 25 -38.99 -10.92 15.18
CA PHE A 25 -38.55 -9.68 15.82
C PHE A 25 -38.81 -9.67 17.33
N ILE A 26 -37.91 -9.06 18.08
CA ILE A 26 -37.95 -9.03 19.55
C ILE A 26 -38.08 -7.58 20.04
N ASP A 27 -38.87 -7.37 21.09
CA ASP A 27 -39.05 -6.05 21.70
C ASP A 27 -37.76 -5.60 22.41
N ALA A 28 -37.25 -4.44 21.99
CA ALA A 28 -36.05 -3.83 22.54
C ALA A 28 -36.19 -3.49 24.03
N SER A 29 -37.41 -3.25 24.52
CA SER A 29 -37.68 -2.88 25.91
C SER A 29 -37.34 -3.98 26.92
N LEU A 30 -37.25 -5.23 26.46
CA LEU A 30 -36.88 -6.39 27.25
C LEU A 30 -35.39 -6.45 27.59
N PHE A 31 -34.56 -5.64 26.91
CA PHE A 31 -33.12 -5.67 27.05
C PHE A 31 -32.56 -4.38 27.64
N PRO A 32 -31.51 -4.47 28.49
CA PRO A 32 -30.93 -3.29 29.09
C PRO A 32 -30.34 -2.35 28.02
N PRO A 33 -30.38 -1.02 28.26
CA PRO A 33 -29.72 -0.03 27.42
C PRO A 33 -28.24 0.13 27.78
N ILE A 34 -27.61 -0.91 28.32
CA ILE A 34 -26.20 -0.95 28.72
C ILE A 34 -25.58 -2.30 28.32
N GLY A 35 -24.30 -2.28 27.94
CA GLY A 35 -23.58 -3.45 27.44
C GLY A 35 -23.69 -3.63 25.93
N GLY A 36 -22.66 -4.21 25.32
CA GLY A 36 -22.54 -4.41 23.88
C GLY A 36 -22.60 -3.11 23.06
N ASP A 37 -22.72 -3.23 21.75
CA ASP A 37 -22.88 -2.12 20.82
C ASP A 37 -24.35 -1.86 20.50
N ILE A 38 -24.99 -1.04 21.34
CA ILE A 38 -26.41 -0.67 21.18
C ILE A 38 -26.65 0.05 19.83
N SER A 39 -25.66 0.78 19.32
CA SER A 39 -25.77 1.49 18.04
C SER A 39 -25.73 0.58 16.82
N ALA A 40 -25.34 -0.69 17.00
CA ALA A 40 -25.37 -1.71 15.96
C ALA A 40 -26.62 -2.59 15.98
N ARG A 41 -27.58 -2.35 16.89
CA ARG A 41 -28.84 -3.08 16.89
C ARG A 41 -29.64 -2.73 15.63
N PHE A 42 -30.07 -3.75 14.89
CA PHE A 42 -30.94 -3.56 13.72
C PHE A 42 -32.40 -3.52 14.16
N CYS A 43 -32.86 -2.34 14.55
CA CYS A 43 -34.20 -2.13 15.06
C CYS A 43 -34.99 -1.16 14.19
N ALA A 44 -36.32 -1.29 14.24
CA ALA A 44 -37.26 -0.34 13.68
C ALA A 44 -38.39 -0.06 14.69
N ALA A 45 -38.97 1.14 14.62
CA ALA A 45 -40.07 1.56 15.49
C ALA A 45 -41.40 1.55 14.71
N PRO A 46 -42.14 0.42 14.66
CA PRO A 46 -43.44 0.36 14.00
C PRO A 46 -44.49 1.25 14.68
N THR A 47 -44.38 1.46 15.99
CA THR A 47 -45.17 2.44 16.73
C THR A 47 -44.27 3.28 17.64
N PRO A 48 -44.69 4.48 18.09
CA PRO A 48 -43.87 5.33 18.95
C PRO A 48 -43.47 4.70 20.29
N THR A 49 -44.19 3.66 20.74
CA THR A 49 -44.01 3.00 22.03
C THR A 49 -43.41 1.60 21.92
N LEU A 50 -43.24 1.07 20.70
CA LEU A 50 -42.74 -0.29 20.47
C LEU A 50 -41.57 -0.23 19.47
N VAL A 51 -40.41 -0.72 19.90
CA VAL A 51 -39.22 -0.84 19.07
C VAL A 51 -38.91 -2.31 18.90
N CYS A 52 -38.98 -2.79 17.66
CA CYS A 52 -38.74 -4.19 17.32
C CYS A 52 -37.37 -4.34 16.67
N CYS A 53 -36.57 -5.25 17.19
CA CYS A 53 -35.22 -5.53 16.72
C CYS A 53 -35.12 -6.92 16.11
N LEU A 54 -34.25 -7.04 15.12
CA LEU A 54 -33.85 -8.33 14.59
C LEU A 54 -32.91 -9.03 15.58
N PRO A 55 -32.98 -10.36 15.72
CA PRO A 55 -32.04 -11.08 16.56
C PRO A 55 -30.59 -11.00 16.06
N CYS A 56 -29.64 -11.09 16.98
CA CYS A 56 -28.21 -11.14 16.72
C CYS A 56 -27.75 -12.60 16.50
N PRO A 57 -26.83 -12.87 15.55
CA PRO A 57 -26.18 -11.92 14.64
C PRO A 57 -27.06 -11.59 13.43
N ILE A 58 -26.96 -10.35 12.94
CA ILE A 58 -27.74 -9.87 11.78
C ILE A 58 -27.47 -10.69 10.51
N SER A 59 -26.27 -11.26 10.38
CA SER A 59 -25.87 -12.07 9.23
C SER A 59 -26.79 -13.25 9.00
N ASP A 60 -27.31 -13.85 10.07
CA ASP A 60 -28.10 -15.09 9.99
C ASP A 60 -29.50 -14.83 9.43
N TRP A 61 -29.94 -13.57 9.40
CA TRP A 61 -31.25 -13.14 8.91
C TRP A 61 -31.21 -12.45 7.55
N VAL A 62 -30.07 -11.87 7.19
CA VAL A 62 -29.92 -11.03 6.00
C VAL A 62 -29.11 -11.74 4.91
N PHE A 63 -28.26 -12.69 5.27
CA PHE A 63 -27.38 -13.42 4.36
C PHE A 63 -27.76 -14.90 4.26
N SER A 64 -27.21 -15.57 3.25
CA SER A 64 -27.42 -17.01 3.05
C SER A 64 -26.64 -17.86 4.05
N ASP A 65 -27.06 -19.12 4.24
CA ASP A 65 -26.35 -20.10 5.07
C ASP A 65 -24.88 -20.32 4.66
N LYS A 66 -24.52 -19.95 3.42
CA LYS A 66 -23.15 -20.05 2.90
C LYS A 66 -22.24 -18.94 3.43
N PHE A 67 -22.81 -17.88 3.99
CA PHE A 67 -22.08 -16.70 4.46
C PHE A 67 -21.02 -17.07 5.49
N ALA A 68 -21.38 -17.85 6.53
CA ALA A 68 -20.44 -18.21 7.59
C ALA A 68 -19.19 -18.95 7.05
N HIS A 69 -19.39 -19.85 6.07
CA HIS A 69 -18.27 -20.54 5.42
C HIS A 69 -17.42 -19.58 4.57
N GLN A 70 -18.05 -18.68 3.82
CA GLN A 70 -17.34 -17.70 2.99
C GLN A 70 -16.59 -16.65 3.82
N ALA A 71 -17.20 -16.11 4.86
CA ALA A 71 -16.59 -15.14 5.76
C ALA A 71 -15.44 -15.77 6.55
N SER A 72 -15.61 -17.00 7.04
CA SER A 72 -14.53 -17.75 7.71
C SER A 72 -13.33 -18.02 6.81
N SER A 73 -13.51 -18.07 5.49
CA SER A 73 -12.39 -18.21 4.53
C SER A 73 -11.36 -17.08 4.68
N ALA A 74 -11.77 -15.86 5.04
CA ALA A 74 -10.86 -14.75 5.30
C ALA A 74 -9.89 -15.03 6.47
N ASN A 75 -10.35 -15.74 7.50
CA ASN A 75 -9.53 -16.10 8.66
C ASN A 75 -8.42 -17.09 8.27
N TYR A 76 -8.73 -18.08 7.43
CA TYR A 76 -7.74 -19.02 6.89
C TYR A 76 -6.76 -18.36 5.92
N VAL A 77 -7.24 -17.44 5.07
CA VAL A 77 -6.37 -16.58 4.24
C VAL A 77 -5.43 -15.77 5.14
N GLY A 78 -5.91 -15.27 6.28
CA GLY A 78 -5.09 -14.59 7.30
C GLY A 78 -3.89 -15.42 7.76
N ILE A 79 -4.06 -16.73 7.99
CA ILE A 79 -2.96 -17.65 8.33
C ILE A 79 -1.90 -17.67 7.22
N LEU A 80 -2.33 -17.84 5.96
CA LEU A 80 -1.42 -17.84 4.83
C LEU A 80 -0.66 -16.50 4.72
N THR A 81 -1.37 -15.39 4.88
CA THR A 81 -0.81 -14.04 4.90
C THR A 81 0.24 -13.89 5.99
N LEU A 82 -0.02 -14.36 7.21
CA LEU A 82 0.92 -14.31 8.31
C LEU A 82 2.19 -15.11 8.00
N ILE A 83 2.05 -16.34 7.49
CA ILE A 83 3.19 -17.21 7.15
C ILE A 83 4.08 -16.54 6.11
N LEU A 84 3.48 -16.06 5.00
CA LEU A 84 4.22 -15.43 3.92
C LEU A 84 4.94 -14.16 4.38
N ASN A 85 4.27 -13.27 5.12
CA ASN A 85 4.88 -12.04 5.62
C ASN A 85 5.93 -12.32 6.71
N SER A 86 5.78 -13.37 7.51
CA SER A 86 6.79 -13.82 8.46
C SER A 86 8.03 -14.35 7.77
N ILE A 87 7.88 -15.13 6.69
CA ILE A 87 9.01 -15.59 5.85
C ILE A 87 9.72 -14.40 5.21
N LEU A 88 8.98 -13.40 4.74
CA LEU A 88 9.55 -12.19 4.17
C LEU A 88 10.32 -11.38 5.22
N LEU A 89 9.77 -11.24 6.43
CA LEU A 89 10.45 -10.57 7.53
C LEU A 89 11.73 -11.33 7.93
N LEU A 90 11.66 -12.65 8.03
CA LEU A 90 12.82 -13.52 8.28
C LEU A 90 13.89 -13.34 7.19
N THR A 91 13.46 -13.22 5.94
CA THR A 91 14.35 -12.94 4.81
C THR A 91 15.09 -11.62 4.99
N TYR A 92 14.43 -10.56 5.47
CA TYR A 92 15.10 -9.29 5.75
C TYR A 92 16.09 -9.34 6.93
N ILE A 93 15.84 -10.21 7.91
CA ILE A 93 16.71 -10.39 9.08
C ILE A 93 17.95 -11.21 8.71
N VAL A 94 17.77 -12.32 7.99
CA VAL A 94 18.81 -13.32 7.75
C VAL A 94 19.69 -13.00 6.54
N LEU A 95 19.09 -12.58 5.42
CA LEU A 95 19.85 -12.33 4.20
C LEU A 95 20.56 -10.97 4.27
N PRO A 96 21.77 -10.88 3.68
CA PRO A 96 22.52 -9.64 3.65
C PRO A 96 21.82 -8.62 2.72
N GLU A 97 22.16 -7.34 2.88
CA GLU A 97 21.44 -6.23 2.23
C GLU A 97 21.54 -6.27 0.70
N GLU A 98 22.64 -6.82 0.17
CA GLU A 98 22.87 -6.92 -1.28
C GLU A 98 21.90 -7.87 -1.96
N LYS A 99 21.43 -8.92 -1.25
CA LYS A 99 20.51 -9.94 -1.80
C LYS A 99 19.06 -9.63 -1.46
N SER A 100 18.81 -9.17 -0.23
CA SER A 100 17.46 -8.85 0.25
C SER A 100 16.97 -7.49 -0.23
N HIS A 101 17.89 -6.55 -0.55
CA HIS A 101 17.58 -5.15 -0.78
C HIS A 101 16.65 -4.56 0.28
N ARG A 102 16.84 -5.00 1.53
CA ARG A 102 15.99 -4.62 2.65
C ARG A 102 16.02 -3.10 2.81
N HIS A 103 14.84 -2.52 2.91
CA HIS A 103 14.68 -1.09 3.18
C HIS A 103 13.71 -0.94 4.34
N TYR A 104 14.01 -0.05 5.28
CA TYR A 104 13.25 0.08 6.52
C TYR A 104 11.76 0.38 6.27
N LEU A 105 11.41 1.09 5.18
CA LEU A 105 10.01 1.31 4.76
C LEU A 105 9.28 0.00 4.40
N SER A 106 9.99 -0.96 3.80
CA SER A 106 9.42 -2.28 3.46
C SER A 106 9.29 -3.16 4.69
N ILE A 107 10.23 -3.06 5.64
CA ILE A 107 10.17 -3.76 6.92
C ILE A 107 8.96 -3.27 7.73
N GLY A 108 8.79 -1.93 7.84
CA GLY A 108 7.65 -1.32 8.52
C GLY A 108 6.31 -1.76 7.91
N LEU A 109 6.19 -1.72 6.58
CA LEU A 109 5.00 -2.23 5.88
C LEU A 109 4.73 -3.71 6.19
N THR A 110 5.75 -4.56 6.16
CA THR A 110 5.61 -6.00 6.45
C THR A 110 5.15 -6.23 7.88
N LEU A 111 5.67 -5.47 8.84
CA LEU A 111 5.25 -5.53 10.24
C LEU A 111 3.78 -5.13 10.41
N SER A 112 3.33 -4.06 9.74
CA SER A 112 1.92 -3.67 9.75
C SER A 112 1.00 -4.74 9.19
N LEU A 113 1.41 -5.44 8.14
CA LEU A 113 0.64 -6.54 7.54
C LEU A 113 0.61 -7.79 8.44
N ILE A 114 1.69 -8.05 9.19
CA ILE A 114 1.69 -9.09 10.22
C ILE A 114 0.65 -8.75 11.30
N LEU A 115 0.62 -7.51 11.80
CA LEU A 115 -0.40 -7.08 12.78
C LEU A 115 -1.82 -7.23 12.22
N LEU A 116 -2.05 -6.80 10.98
CA LEU A 116 -3.32 -6.97 10.30
C LEU A 116 -3.71 -8.46 10.20
N SER A 117 -2.78 -9.34 9.83
CA SER A 117 -3.05 -10.78 9.71
C SER A 117 -3.39 -11.44 11.04
N ILE A 118 -2.79 -11.00 12.16
CA ILE A 118 -3.09 -11.52 13.49
C ILE A 118 -4.55 -11.20 13.87
N ALA A 119 -5.09 -10.05 13.44
CA ALA A 119 -6.48 -9.69 13.68
C ALA A 119 -7.48 -10.72 13.11
N PHE A 120 -7.16 -11.35 11.98
CA PHE A 120 -7.97 -12.42 11.36
C PHE A 120 -7.74 -13.81 11.98
N ILE A 121 -6.63 -14.00 12.71
CA ILE A 121 -6.26 -15.29 13.28
C ILE A 121 -6.83 -15.47 14.69
N ILE A 122 -6.88 -14.40 15.49
CA ILE A 122 -7.41 -14.44 16.87
C ILE A 122 -8.80 -15.11 16.92
N PRO A 123 -9.78 -14.76 16.06
CA PRO A 123 -11.11 -15.36 16.09
C PRO A 123 -11.15 -16.88 15.86
N LEU A 124 -10.15 -17.46 15.19
CA LEU A 124 -10.06 -18.92 15.01
C LEU A 124 -9.76 -19.65 16.32
N GLY A 125 -9.00 -19.00 17.21
CA GLY A 125 -8.64 -19.55 18.51
C GLY A 125 -9.68 -19.23 19.58
N THR A 126 -10.21 -18.02 19.59
CA THR A 126 -11.16 -17.56 20.61
C THR A 126 -12.59 -18.01 20.34
N LYS A 127 -12.99 -18.18 19.06
CA LYS A 127 -14.37 -18.48 18.64
C LYS A 127 -15.37 -17.59 19.41
N PRO A 128 -15.27 -16.26 19.24
CA PRO A 128 -16.03 -15.33 20.07
C PRO A 128 -17.53 -15.53 19.86
N ASP A 129 -18.29 -15.34 20.94
CA ASP A 129 -19.71 -15.09 20.80
C ASP A 129 -19.85 -13.66 20.25
N GLU A 130 -20.55 -13.51 19.12
CA GLU A 130 -20.65 -12.21 18.43
C GLU A 130 -21.70 -11.31 19.10
N CYS A 131 -22.50 -11.87 20.01
CA CYS A 131 -23.69 -11.26 20.57
C CYS A 131 -23.61 -11.18 22.10
N PHE A 132 -23.73 -9.97 22.63
CA PHE A 132 -23.84 -9.72 24.07
C PHE A 132 -25.17 -10.24 24.64
N ASN A 133 -26.23 -10.08 23.86
CA ASN A 133 -27.57 -10.60 24.12
C ASN A 133 -28.30 -10.80 22.78
N GLU A 134 -29.54 -11.28 22.84
CA GLU A 134 -30.35 -11.72 21.71
C GLU A 134 -30.55 -10.65 20.63
N ILE A 135 -30.34 -9.35 20.91
CA ILE A 135 -30.47 -8.26 19.92
C ILE A 135 -29.21 -7.39 19.78
N THR A 136 -28.22 -7.52 20.68
CA THR A 136 -27.09 -6.57 20.79
C THR A 136 -25.77 -7.26 20.45
N PRO A 137 -25.02 -6.80 19.43
CA PRO A 137 -23.68 -7.28 19.16
C PRO A 137 -22.69 -6.95 20.28
N ASP A 138 -21.68 -7.78 20.45
CA ASP A 138 -20.60 -7.54 21.41
C ASP A 138 -19.66 -6.40 20.98
N ASN A 139 -19.04 -5.74 21.96
CA ASN A 139 -18.11 -4.63 21.75
C ASN A 139 -16.79 -4.85 22.52
N MET A 140 -15.84 -3.92 22.37
CA MET A 140 -14.53 -4.00 23.04
C MET A 140 -14.55 -4.07 24.58
N HIS A 141 -15.65 -3.68 25.20
CA HIS A 141 -15.79 -3.63 26.67
C HIS A 141 -16.41 -4.90 27.23
N THR A 142 -17.22 -5.60 26.44
CA THR A 142 -17.85 -6.87 26.81
C THR A 142 -17.03 -8.07 26.37
N ASP A 143 -16.30 -7.98 25.25
CA ASP A 143 -15.38 -9.01 24.78
C ASP A 143 -13.96 -8.48 24.49
N MET A 144 -12.97 -9.11 25.11
CA MET A 144 -11.55 -8.78 24.91
C MET A 144 -11.00 -9.29 23.57
N SER A 145 -11.56 -10.35 23.00
CA SER A 145 -11.19 -10.81 21.66
C SER A 145 -11.55 -9.73 20.64
N CYS A 146 -12.73 -9.10 20.79
CA CYS A 146 -13.14 -7.94 20.02
C CYS A 146 -12.15 -6.77 20.14
N ALA A 147 -11.74 -6.42 21.36
CA ALA A 147 -10.81 -5.33 21.60
C ALA A 147 -9.46 -5.53 20.88
N TRP A 148 -8.87 -6.73 20.98
CA TRP A 148 -7.59 -7.04 20.34
C TRP A 148 -7.67 -7.13 18.82
N THR A 149 -8.70 -7.79 18.30
CA THR A 149 -8.90 -7.91 16.84
C THR A 149 -9.09 -6.55 16.21
N GLY A 150 -9.97 -5.71 16.77
CA GLY A 150 -10.19 -4.35 16.27
C GLY A 150 -8.98 -3.45 16.40
N ALA A 151 -8.21 -3.55 17.48
CA ALA A 151 -6.98 -2.77 17.65
C ALA A 151 -5.90 -3.15 16.64
N LEU A 152 -5.65 -4.45 16.46
CA LEU A 152 -4.64 -4.96 15.52
C LEU A 152 -5.04 -4.70 14.06
N PHE A 153 -6.33 -4.85 13.73
CA PHE A 153 -6.86 -4.50 12.42
C PHE A 153 -6.63 -3.02 12.13
N SER A 154 -7.02 -2.15 13.06
CA SER A 154 -6.93 -0.70 12.90
C SER A 154 -5.48 -0.23 12.77
N LEU A 155 -4.61 -0.75 13.63
CA LEU A 155 -3.18 -0.43 13.65
C LEU A 155 -2.46 -0.97 12.40
N GLY A 156 -2.76 -2.21 12.01
CA GLY A 156 -2.16 -2.87 10.86
C GLY A 156 -2.55 -2.20 9.54
N PHE A 157 -3.84 -1.91 9.34
CA PHE A 157 -4.31 -1.27 8.11
C PHE A 157 -3.81 0.17 7.99
N MET A 158 -3.91 0.98 9.06
CA MET A 158 -3.37 2.34 9.08
C MET A 158 -1.86 2.35 8.87
N GLY A 159 -1.14 1.43 9.53
CA GLY A 159 0.28 1.23 9.31
C GLY A 159 0.62 0.94 7.85
N ALA A 160 -0.07 0.02 7.21
CA ALA A 160 0.18 -0.33 5.82
C ALA A 160 0.03 0.89 4.89
N VAL A 161 -1.05 1.67 5.04
CA VAL A 161 -1.29 2.88 4.25
C VAL A 161 -0.21 3.93 4.50
N VAL A 162 0.15 4.20 5.77
CA VAL A 162 1.17 5.20 6.12
C VAL A 162 2.55 4.82 5.58
N TRP A 163 2.97 3.55 5.70
CA TRP A 163 4.26 3.11 5.15
C TRP A 163 4.33 3.21 3.63
N ILE A 164 3.20 2.96 2.94
CA ILE A 164 3.10 3.15 1.49
C ILE A 164 3.19 4.64 1.13
N LEU A 165 2.49 5.52 1.86
CA LEU A 165 2.60 6.98 1.69
C LEU A 165 4.05 7.46 1.88
N LEU A 166 4.74 7.02 2.93
CA LEU A 166 6.13 7.37 3.18
C LEU A 166 7.05 6.90 2.04
N ARG A 167 6.77 5.73 1.47
CA ARG A 167 7.49 5.19 0.29
C ARG A 167 7.23 6.01 -0.97
N SER A 168 6.01 6.51 -1.17
CA SER A 168 5.66 7.43 -2.24
C SER A 168 6.38 8.76 -2.09
N ILE A 169 6.39 9.35 -0.89
CA ILE A 169 7.11 10.58 -0.57
C ILE A 169 8.61 10.41 -0.80
N TRP A 170 9.20 9.32 -0.30
CA TRP A 170 10.62 9.02 -0.52
C TRP A 170 10.98 8.99 -2.01
N THR A 171 10.13 8.35 -2.81
CA THR A 171 10.32 8.22 -4.25
C THR A 171 10.25 9.59 -4.94
N ALA A 172 9.27 10.42 -4.57
CA ALA A 172 9.14 11.78 -5.10
C ALA A 172 10.31 12.68 -4.70
N LEU A 173 10.74 12.65 -3.43
CA LEU A 173 11.88 13.42 -2.94
C LEU A 173 13.19 13.05 -3.65
N ARG A 174 13.42 11.76 -3.90
CA ARG A 174 14.60 11.29 -4.61
C ARG A 174 14.59 11.69 -6.08
N ILE A 175 13.45 11.60 -6.75
CA ILE A 175 13.35 11.80 -8.21
C ILE A 175 13.21 13.28 -8.59
N VAL A 176 12.29 14.00 -7.94
CA VAL A 176 11.91 15.36 -8.32
C VAL A 176 12.84 16.39 -7.66
N PHE A 177 13.15 16.18 -6.38
CA PHE A 177 13.86 17.16 -5.54
C PHE A 177 15.34 16.86 -5.33
N ASP A 178 15.85 15.74 -5.87
CA ASP A 178 17.25 15.27 -5.70
C ASP A 178 17.72 15.37 -4.23
N PHE A 179 16.86 14.95 -3.30
CA PHE A 179 17.09 15.13 -1.87
C PHE A 179 18.25 14.26 -1.37
N LYS A 180 19.32 14.90 -0.89
CA LYS A 180 20.58 14.23 -0.50
C LYS A 180 20.66 13.78 0.96
N ARG A 181 19.77 14.24 1.85
CA ARG A 181 19.83 13.97 3.31
C ARG A 181 19.09 12.69 3.71
N THR A 182 19.67 11.53 3.41
CA THR A 182 19.04 10.22 3.63
C THR A 182 18.82 9.87 5.11
N GLU A 183 19.75 10.23 6.00
CA GLU A 183 19.64 9.90 7.44
C GLU A 183 18.52 10.65 8.16
N LEU A 184 18.29 11.92 7.80
CA LEU A 184 17.19 12.70 8.37
C LEU A 184 15.84 12.11 7.95
N PHE A 185 15.70 11.77 6.67
CA PHE A 185 14.47 11.15 6.17
C PHE A 185 14.21 9.79 6.85
N LYS A 186 15.24 8.99 7.09
CA LYS A 186 15.13 7.70 7.78
C LYS A 186 14.49 7.82 9.17
N TRP A 187 15.01 8.68 10.03
CA TRP A 187 14.45 8.85 11.38
C TRP A 187 13.05 9.46 11.36
N VAL A 188 12.82 10.48 10.52
CA VAL A 188 11.50 11.11 10.39
C VAL A 188 10.45 10.10 9.92
N SER A 189 10.77 9.30 8.91
CA SER A 189 9.84 8.31 8.37
C SER A 189 9.58 7.14 9.32
N ILE A 190 10.56 6.71 10.12
CA ILE A 190 10.32 5.70 11.16
C ILE A 190 9.37 6.27 12.23
N SER A 191 9.65 7.48 12.72
CA SER A 191 8.82 8.13 13.73
C SER A 191 7.38 8.36 13.24
N LEU A 192 7.19 8.83 12.00
CA LEU A 192 5.86 9.01 11.43
C LEU A 192 5.17 7.67 11.11
N GLY A 193 5.92 6.69 10.59
CA GLY A 193 5.42 5.38 10.18
C GLY A 193 4.89 4.54 11.34
N VAL A 194 5.48 4.70 12.53
CA VAL A 194 5.02 4.04 13.76
C VAL A 194 4.07 4.95 14.55
N GLY A 195 4.39 6.24 14.65
CA GLY A 195 3.65 7.21 15.46
C GLY A 195 2.25 7.49 14.96
N LEU A 196 2.04 7.66 13.63
CA LEU A 196 0.72 7.96 13.09
C LEU A 196 -0.27 6.79 13.30
N PRO A 197 0.06 5.53 12.99
CA PRO A 197 -0.85 4.42 13.25
C PRO A 197 -1.22 4.27 14.74
N ILE A 198 -0.25 4.43 15.64
CA ILE A 198 -0.50 4.39 17.09
C ILE A 198 -1.38 5.55 17.52
N LEU A 199 -1.12 6.76 17.03
CA LEU A 199 -1.94 7.94 17.33
C LEU A 199 -3.40 7.73 16.93
N PHE A 200 -3.64 7.26 15.70
CA PHE A 200 -5.00 6.99 15.23
C PHE A 200 -5.66 5.84 15.98
N LEU A 201 -4.90 4.83 16.41
CA LEU A 201 -5.41 3.77 17.27
C LEU A 201 -5.88 4.33 18.63
N VAL A 202 -5.06 5.17 19.26
CA VAL A 202 -5.39 5.82 20.55
C VAL A 202 -6.57 6.77 20.43
N ILE A 203 -6.84 7.34 19.26
CA ILE A 203 -8.03 8.16 18.99
C ILE A 203 -9.27 7.30 18.72
N VAL A 204 -9.18 6.30 17.84
CA VAL A 204 -10.36 5.55 17.37
C VAL A 204 -10.97 4.68 18.47
N MET A 205 -10.14 4.06 19.31
CA MET A 205 -10.62 3.17 20.37
C MET A 205 -11.58 3.88 21.36
N PRO A 206 -11.23 5.03 21.97
CA PRO A 206 -12.14 5.74 22.87
C PRO A 206 -13.25 6.53 22.16
N VAL A 207 -13.03 7.02 20.94
CA VAL A 207 -14.01 7.88 20.25
C VAL A 207 -15.08 7.07 19.53
N ALA A 208 -14.68 6.02 18.81
CA ALA A 208 -15.58 5.24 17.97
C ALA A 208 -15.91 3.87 18.57
N GLY A 209 -14.95 3.27 19.27
CA GLY A 209 -15.07 1.88 19.70
C GLY A 209 -14.90 0.88 18.55
N VAL A 210 -14.91 -0.41 18.87
CA VAL A 210 -14.94 -1.52 17.91
C VAL A 210 -16.00 -2.52 18.35
N SER A 211 -16.66 -3.16 17.39
CA SER A 211 -17.73 -4.14 17.63
C SER A 211 -17.82 -5.17 16.50
N TYR A 212 -18.49 -6.29 16.77
CA TYR A 212 -18.78 -7.31 15.76
C TYR A 212 -19.93 -6.82 14.86
N ARG A 213 -19.60 -6.42 13.63
CA ARG A 213 -20.58 -5.90 12.66
C ARG A 213 -20.67 -6.67 11.36
N LEU A 214 -19.54 -7.19 10.90
CA LEU A 214 -19.49 -7.97 9.66
C LEU A 214 -19.62 -9.45 9.95
N TYR A 215 -18.78 -9.91 10.87
CA TYR A 215 -18.57 -11.31 11.26
C TYR A 215 -17.69 -11.29 12.52
N ASN A 216 -16.99 -12.39 12.80
CA ASN A 216 -16.12 -12.60 13.95
C ASN A 216 -14.82 -11.75 14.05
N VAL A 217 -14.65 -10.71 13.23
CA VAL A 217 -13.54 -9.73 13.35
C VAL A 217 -14.13 -8.38 13.72
N CYS A 218 -13.69 -7.81 14.84
CA CYS A 218 -14.14 -6.48 15.25
C CYS A 218 -13.49 -5.37 14.42
N ILE A 219 -14.30 -4.37 14.08
CA ILE A 219 -13.92 -3.23 13.24
C ILE A 219 -14.38 -1.93 13.92
N PRO A 220 -13.71 -0.79 13.70
CA PRO A 220 -14.17 0.50 14.19
C PRO A 220 -15.65 0.78 13.88
N ASN A 221 -16.38 1.24 14.90
CA ASN A 221 -17.83 1.31 14.89
C ASN A 221 -18.39 2.71 14.56
N GLY A 222 -19.51 2.72 13.82
CA GLY A 222 -20.41 3.86 13.70
C GLY A 222 -19.88 5.05 12.89
N GLN A 223 -20.63 6.14 12.91
CA GLN A 223 -20.26 7.36 12.18
C GLN A 223 -18.99 8.03 12.75
N ALA A 224 -18.74 7.86 14.05
CA ALA A 224 -17.53 8.33 14.70
C ALA A 224 -16.27 7.63 14.15
N ALA A 225 -16.32 6.32 13.83
CA ALA A 225 -15.21 5.63 13.17
C ALA A 225 -14.91 6.18 11.78
N PHE A 226 -15.95 6.57 11.04
CA PHE A 226 -15.78 7.16 9.72
C PHE A 226 -14.89 8.43 9.80
N ASN A 227 -15.25 9.33 10.71
CA ASN A 227 -14.58 10.61 10.87
C ASN A 227 -13.20 10.49 11.53
N SER A 228 -13.04 9.59 12.51
CA SER A 228 -11.81 9.45 13.28
C SER A 228 -10.74 8.60 12.61
N TRP A 229 -11.12 7.65 11.74
CA TRP A 229 -10.19 6.67 11.18
C TRP A 229 -10.27 6.51 9.66
N PHE A 230 -11.47 6.26 9.11
CA PHE A 230 -11.62 5.95 7.67
C PHE A 230 -11.28 7.10 6.73
N ILE A 231 -11.72 8.32 7.04
CA ILE A 231 -11.41 9.50 6.22
C ILE A 231 -9.89 9.67 6.09
N TRP A 232 -9.15 9.44 7.18
CA TRP A 232 -7.70 9.57 7.21
C TRP A 232 -7.00 8.46 6.43
N LEU A 233 -7.51 7.23 6.49
CA LEU A 233 -7.04 6.14 5.63
C LEU A 233 -7.20 6.48 4.15
N LEU A 234 -8.37 6.95 3.74
CA LEU A 234 -8.65 7.35 2.36
C LEU A 234 -7.74 8.50 1.93
N LEU A 235 -7.57 9.51 2.79
CA LEU A 235 -6.71 10.65 2.52
C LEU A 235 -5.25 10.24 2.30
N PHE A 236 -4.68 9.43 3.20
CA PHE A 236 -3.29 9.00 3.09
C PHE A 236 -3.06 8.08 1.88
N SER A 237 -4.01 7.21 1.59
CA SER A 237 -3.96 6.31 0.43
C SER A 237 -4.06 7.09 -0.90
N ALA A 238 -4.97 8.06 -0.97
CA ALA A 238 -5.12 8.95 -2.12
C ALA A 238 -3.87 9.83 -2.29
N LEU A 239 -3.37 10.44 -1.23
CA LEU A 239 -2.16 11.26 -1.25
C LEU A 239 -0.95 10.47 -1.75
N SER A 240 -0.77 9.25 -1.28
CA SER A 240 0.26 8.34 -1.75
C SER A 240 0.19 8.14 -3.27
N THR A 241 -1.00 7.82 -3.77
CA THR A 241 -1.23 7.54 -5.20
C THR A 241 -1.03 8.79 -6.05
N VAL A 242 -1.54 9.96 -5.61
CA VAL A 242 -1.35 11.24 -6.29
C VAL A 242 0.13 11.61 -6.38
N ILE A 243 0.90 11.47 -5.29
CA ILE A 243 2.34 11.74 -5.29
C ILE A 243 3.06 10.86 -6.32
N LEU A 244 2.70 9.57 -6.40
CA LEU A 244 3.28 8.66 -7.39
C LEU A 244 2.90 9.05 -8.82
N ILE A 245 1.63 9.37 -9.08
CA ILE A 245 1.18 9.82 -10.40
C ILE A 245 1.92 11.09 -10.81
N LEU A 246 2.01 12.10 -9.93
CA LEU A 246 2.74 13.34 -10.20
C LEU A 246 4.23 13.07 -10.47
N THR A 247 4.85 12.14 -9.74
CA THR A 247 6.25 11.75 -9.96
C THR A 247 6.44 11.12 -11.34
N ILE A 248 5.53 10.25 -11.77
CA ILE A 248 5.55 9.64 -13.11
C ILE A 248 5.32 10.70 -14.18
N LEU A 249 4.32 11.55 -14.02
CA LEU A 249 4.02 12.64 -14.96
C LEU A 249 5.20 13.60 -15.09
N TYR A 250 5.88 13.93 -14.00
CA TYR A 250 7.10 14.74 -14.03
C TYR A 250 8.21 14.07 -14.86
N CYS A 251 8.43 12.77 -14.67
CA CYS A 251 9.42 12.01 -15.45
C CYS A 251 9.06 12.00 -16.94
N LEU A 252 7.80 11.77 -17.27
CA LEU A 252 7.30 11.77 -18.65
C LEU A 252 7.36 13.16 -19.29
N TRP A 253 7.05 14.22 -18.54
CA TRP A 253 7.12 15.60 -19.00
C TRP A 253 8.54 16.03 -19.33
N LYS A 254 9.49 15.80 -18.40
CA LYS A 254 10.93 16.04 -18.63
C LYS A 254 11.44 15.28 -19.85
N PHE A 255 11.00 14.03 -20.01
CA PHE A 255 11.30 13.23 -21.19
C PHE A 255 10.76 13.86 -22.48
N ALA A 256 9.47 14.19 -22.51
CA ALA A 256 8.80 14.79 -23.65
C ALA A 256 9.46 16.13 -24.03
N LEU A 257 9.82 16.96 -23.05
CA LEU A 257 10.53 18.22 -23.28
C LEU A 257 11.93 17.99 -23.88
N SER A 258 12.68 17.01 -23.38
CA SER A 258 13.96 16.61 -23.98
C SER A 258 13.80 16.03 -25.41
N ALA A 259 12.65 15.44 -25.71
CA ALA A 259 12.30 14.94 -27.03
C ALA A 259 11.90 16.07 -28.00
N LEU A 260 11.14 17.07 -27.52
CA LEU A 260 10.57 18.18 -28.29
C LEU A 260 11.52 19.38 -28.46
N ALA A 261 12.51 19.57 -27.57
CA ALA A 261 13.55 20.60 -27.70
C ALA A 261 14.43 20.48 -28.96
N LYS A 262 14.12 19.52 -29.86
CA LYS A 262 14.73 19.42 -31.19
C LYS A 262 13.74 19.34 -32.36
N GLY A 263 12.44 19.57 -32.13
CA GLY A 263 11.44 19.70 -33.20
C GLY A 263 11.19 21.15 -33.63
N ARG A 264 11.51 22.13 -32.77
CA ARG A 264 11.28 23.55 -33.04
C ARG A 264 12.61 24.28 -33.25
N GLY A 265 13.18 24.10 -34.43
CA GLY A 265 14.00 25.16 -35.01
C GLY A 265 13.06 26.29 -35.42
N GLY A 266 13.11 27.42 -34.69
CA GLY A 266 12.44 28.66 -35.08
C GLY A 266 11.05 28.86 -34.48
N ALA A 267 10.99 29.62 -33.38
CA ALA A 267 10.00 30.67 -33.09
C ALA A 267 10.32 31.20 -31.70
N GLY A 268 10.83 32.43 -31.64
CA GLY A 268 11.32 33.05 -30.42
C GLY A 268 10.21 33.41 -29.45
N PHE A 269 10.55 33.39 -28.16
CA PHE A 269 10.12 34.37 -27.17
C PHE A 269 10.98 34.20 -25.92
N GLY A 270 11.52 35.30 -25.37
CA GLY A 270 12.13 35.31 -24.03
C GLY A 270 13.59 35.78 -23.98
N HIS A 271 13.76 37.09 -24.07
CA HIS A 271 14.94 37.89 -23.71
C HIS A 271 15.40 37.64 -22.26
N VAL A 272 16.71 37.68 -21.99
CA VAL A 272 17.39 38.62 -21.04
C VAL A 272 18.90 38.37 -21.05
N SER A 273 19.61 39.49 -21.16
CA SER A 273 21.04 39.74 -21.33
C SER A 273 21.97 39.34 -20.17
N SER A 274 23.24 39.14 -20.49
CA SER A 274 24.32 39.88 -19.80
C SER A 274 25.55 40.04 -20.70
N THR A 275 25.93 41.30 -20.85
CA THR A 275 27.15 41.82 -21.47
C THR A 275 28.36 41.49 -20.61
N SER A 276 29.45 41.02 -21.20
CA SER A 276 30.82 41.29 -20.76
C SER A 276 31.76 41.10 -21.96
N GLN A 277 32.32 42.19 -22.43
CA GLN A 277 33.45 42.23 -23.35
C GLN A 277 34.71 41.83 -22.59
N ASP A 278 35.56 40.99 -23.20
CA ASP A 278 37.01 41.12 -23.11
C ASP A 278 37.65 40.43 -24.33
N THR A 279 38.39 41.21 -25.11
CA THR A 279 39.23 40.81 -26.25
C THR A 279 40.66 40.55 -25.73
N THR A 280 41.34 39.43 -26.03
CA THR A 280 42.23 39.28 -27.19
C THR A 280 42.97 37.91 -27.22
N SER A 281 43.04 37.31 -28.43
CA SER A 281 44.02 36.33 -28.99
C SER A 281 44.61 35.19 -28.14
N SER A 282 44.50 33.89 -28.49
CA SER A 282 44.96 33.32 -29.77
C SER A 282 44.60 31.82 -29.93
N THR A 283 44.27 31.46 -31.18
CA THR A 283 44.44 30.16 -31.88
C THR A 283 43.84 28.87 -31.30
N GLY A 284 42.62 28.58 -31.77
CA GLY A 284 42.03 27.24 -31.84
C GLY A 284 40.65 27.33 -32.49
N MET A 285 40.54 27.05 -33.79
CA MET A 285 39.29 27.12 -34.53
C MET A 285 38.24 26.15 -33.96
N ALA A 286 37.30 26.67 -33.19
CA ALA A 286 36.00 26.04 -32.97
C ALA A 286 34.92 27.09 -33.31
N ALA A 287 34.22 26.86 -34.42
CA ALA A 287 33.13 27.72 -34.85
C ALA A 287 32.03 27.78 -33.76
N PRO A 288 31.62 28.97 -33.30
CA PRO A 288 30.51 29.10 -32.38
C PRO A 288 29.21 28.90 -33.16
N GLY A 289 28.53 27.77 -32.94
CA GLY A 289 27.23 27.48 -33.58
C GLY A 289 27.05 26.08 -34.16
N SER A 290 27.91 25.12 -33.80
CA SER A 290 27.75 23.72 -34.24
C SER A 290 26.45 23.11 -33.70
N LYS A 291 25.44 23.00 -34.58
CA LYS A 291 24.18 22.29 -34.29
C LYS A 291 24.53 20.85 -33.88
N PRO A 292 24.03 20.35 -32.73
CA PRO A 292 24.38 19.01 -32.28
C PRO A 292 23.93 17.98 -33.33
N THR A 293 24.82 17.07 -33.71
CA THR A 293 24.55 16.08 -34.76
C THR A 293 23.31 15.24 -34.44
N VAL A 294 22.60 14.76 -35.47
CA VAL A 294 21.42 13.88 -35.30
C VAL A 294 21.76 12.64 -34.46
N ARG A 295 22.98 12.12 -34.62
CA ARG A 295 23.52 11.00 -33.83
C ARG A 295 23.77 11.37 -32.37
N ALA A 296 24.39 12.52 -32.06
CA ALA A 296 24.62 12.95 -30.68
C ALA A 296 23.32 13.13 -29.88
N VAL A 297 22.26 13.64 -30.54
CA VAL A 297 20.96 13.80 -29.88
C VAL A 297 20.20 12.49 -29.77
N ARG A 298 20.23 11.62 -30.77
CA ARG A 298 19.67 10.26 -30.63
C ARG A 298 20.35 9.48 -29.49
N ARG A 299 21.66 9.65 -29.31
CA ARG A 299 22.42 9.07 -28.18
C ARG A 299 21.95 9.64 -26.84
N LYS A 300 21.82 10.97 -26.72
CA LYS A 300 21.30 11.63 -25.50
C LYS A 300 19.89 11.18 -25.16
N LYS A 301 18.97 11.12 -26.13
CA LYS A 301 17.58 10.64 -25.92
C LYS A 301 17.52 9.18 -25.49
N ARG A 302 18.35 8.31 -26.07
CA ARG A 302 18.44 6.89 -25.65
C ARG A 302 18.97 6.75 -24.22
N VAL A 303 19.97 7.55 -23.85
CA VAL A 303 20.53 7.54 -22.49
C VAL A 303 19.50 8.04 -21.47
N GLU A 304 18.77 9.13 -21.75
CA GLU A 304 17.71 9.60 -20.84
C GLU A 304 16.50 8.65 -20.79
N TRP A 305 16.09 8.06 -21.92
CA TRP A 305 15.04 7.04 -21.95
C TRP A 305 15.43 5.78 -21.17
N ALA A 306 16.68 5.31 -21.33
CA ALA A 306 17.18 4.17 -20.58
C ALA A 306 17.17 4.45 -19.07
N ARG A 307 17.46 5.69 -18.64
CA ARG A 307 17.39 6.11 -17.24
C ARG A 307 15.96 6.13 -16.70
N ILE A 308 15.02 6.71 -17.45
CA ILE A 308 13.60 6.76 -17.05
C ILE A 308 12.98 5.36 -17.04
N LYS A 309 13.27 4.54 -18.06
CA LYS A 309 12.85 3.13 -18.13
C LYS A 309 13.40 2.35 -16.93
N ARG A 310 14.65 2.59 -16.53
CA ARG A 310 15.25 1.98 -15.33
C ARG A 310 14.54 2.42 -14.06
N VAL A 311 14.20 3.70 -13.91
CA VAL A 311 13.47 4.22 -12.72
C VAL A 311 12.05 3.66 -12.64
N LEU A 312 11.30 3.65 -13.76
CA LEU A 312 9.97 3.03 -13.83
C LEU A 312 10.01 1.53 -13.55
N TYR A 313 10.97 0.82 -14.12
CA TYR A 313 11.19 -0.61 -13.88
C TYR A 313 11.62 -0.93 -12.45
N LEU A 314 12.26 0.00 -11.75
CA LEU A 314 12.60 -0.16 -10.34
C LEU A 314 11.40 0.15 -9.42
N GLN A 315 10.43 0.94 -9.88
CA GLN A 315 9.33 1.46 -9.05
C GLN A 315 7.94 0.90 -9.37
N TRP A 316 7.76 0.14 -10.44
CA TRP A 316 6.43 -0.39 -10.84
C TRP A 316 5.74 -1.17 -9.72
N ARG A 317 6.50 -1.90 -8.89
CA ARG A 317 6.00 -2.62 -7.71
C ARG A 317 5.38 -1.68 -6.68
N THR A 318 6.04 -0.55 -6.40
CA THR A 318 5.55 0.47 -5.49
C THR A 318 4.30 1.14 -6.04
N ILE A 319 4.28 1.40 -7.36
CA ILE A 319 3.13 2.01 -8.05
C ILE A 319 1.91 1.09 -7.97
N LEU A 320 2.08 -0.18 -8.35
CA LEU A 320 1.02 -1.18 -8.30
C LEU A 320 0.48 -1.35 -6.88
N LEU A 321 1.37 -1.38 -5.88
CA LEU A 321 0.99 -1.48 -4.48
C LEU A 321 0.13 -0.30 -4.01
N ALA A 322 0.49 0.93 -4.38
CA ALA A 322 -0.30 2.10 -4.01
C ALA A 322 -1.69 2.10 -4.65
N PHE A 323 -1.79 1.69 -5.93
CA PHE A 323 -3.08 1.53 -6.60
C PHE A 323 -3.96 0.46 -5.95
N VAL A 324 -3.38 -0.70 -5.62
CA VAL A 324 -4.10 -1.76 -4.89
C VAL A 324 -4.66 -1.18 -3.59
N VAL A 325 -3.81 -0.61 -2.75
CA VAL A 325 -4.25 -0.08 -1.45
C VAL A 325 -5.27 1.06 -1.56
N LEU A 326 -5.19 1.90 -2.59
CA LEU A 326 -6.22 2.90 -2.85
C LEU A 326 -7.58 2.28 -3.17
N ASN A 327 -7.61 1.32 -4.11
CA ASN A 327 -8.85 0.65 -4.47
C ASN A 327 -9.44 -0.10 -3.28
N GLU A 328 -8.60 -0.80 -2.52
CA GLU A 328 -9.02 -1.49 -1.29
C GLU A 328 -9.63 -0.54 -0.26
N THR A 329 -8.98 0.58 0.00
CA THR A 329 -9.46 1.54 1.00
C THR A 329 -10.78 2.18 0.55
N ILE A 330 -10.93 2.49 -0.74
CA ILE A 330 -12.17 3.02 -1.31
C ILE A 330 -13.29 1.99 -1.18
N PHE A 331 -13.04 0.74 -1.60
CA PHE A 331 -14.03 -0.33 -1.54
C PHE A 331 -14.48 -0.58 -0.10
N PHE A 332 -13.52 -0.71 0.83
CA PHE A 332 -13.81 -0.85 2.25
C PHE A 332 -14.68 0.31 2.77
N GLY A 333 -14.29 1.56 2.47
CA GLY A 333 -15.01 2.75 2.91
C GLY A 333 -16.45 2.80 2.39
N LEU A 334 -16.68 2.40 1.13
CA LEU A 334 -18.02 2.34 0.54
C LEU A 334 -18.91 1.31 1.24
N VAL A 335 -18.39 0.10 1.49
CA VAL A 335 -19.15 -0.96 2.19
C VAL A 335 -19.47 -0.52 3.61
N PHE A 336 -18.51 0.05 4.33
CA PHE A 336 -18.69 0.54 5.69
C PHE A 336 -19.77 1.62 5.79
N VAL A 337 -19.75 2.60 4.89
CA VAL A 337 -20.75 3.69 4.85
C VAL A 337 -22.14 3.13 4.53
N GLN A 338 -22.24 2.20 3.57
CA GLN A 338 -23.51 1.58 3.21
C GLN A 338 -24.14 0.83 4.38
N GLN A 339 -23.35 0.04 5.12
CA GLN A 339 -23.84 -0.70 6.27
C GLN A 339 -24.22 0.20 7.44
N THR A 340 -23.39 1.20 7.72
CA THR A 340 -23.68 2.16 8.80
C THR A 340 -24.96 2.94 8.47
N ALA A 341 -25.14 3.35 7.21
CA ALA A 341 -26.35 4.00 6.76
C ALA A 341 -27.57 3.06 6.82
N ALA A 342 -27.43 1.78 6.50
CA ALA A 342 -28.51 0.80 6.59
C ALA A 342 -29.02 0.63 8.03
N ILE A 343 -28.11 0.44 8.98
CA ILE A 343 -28.45 0.30 10.41
C ILE A 343 -29.05 1.60 10.96
N GLU A 344 -28.47 2.75 10.60
CA GLU A 344 -29.00 4.04 11.05
C GLU A 344 -30.39 4.32 10.45
N GLN A 345 -30.60 3.96 9.18
CA GLN A 345 -31.88 4.14 8.51
C GLN A 345 -32.98 3.29 9.15
N SER A 346 -32.68 2.03 9.50
CA SER A 346 -33.67 1.15 10.16
C SER A 346 -34.18 1.77 11.46
N SER A 347 -33.28 2.40 12.23
CA SER A 347 -33.63 3.04 13.51
C SER A 347 -34.53 4.28 13.35
N ARG A 348 -34.52 4.92 12.18
CA ARG A 348 -35.30 6.14 11.89
C ARG A 348 -36.69 5.86 11.33
N GLY A 349 -36.94 4.66 10.84
CA GLY A 349 -38.23 4.25 10.31
C GLY A 349 -38.13 3.06 9.35
N ILE A 350 -39.27 2.47 9.03
CA ILE A 350 -39.37 1.31 8.14
C ILE A 350 -39.46 1.81 6.69
N THR A 351 -38.50 1.42 5.85
CA THR A 351 -38.59 1.68 4.40
C THR A 351 -39.49 0.64 3.71
N ALA A 352 -39.87 0.89 2.45
CA ALA A 352 -40.69 -0.06 1.69
C ALA A 352 -39.99 -1.42 1.54
N SER A 353 -38.68 -1.43 1.29
CA SER A 353 -37.88 -2.66 1.22
C SER A 353 -37.77 -3.37 2.56
N ASP A 354 -37.60 -2.63 3.67
CA ASP A 354 -37.57 -3.23 5.01
C ASP A 354 -38.92 -3.87 5.35
N ALA A 355 -40.03 -3.23 4.95
CA ALA A 355 -41.37 -3.75 5.14
C ALA A 355 -41.62 -5.02 4.32
N GLU A 356 -41.25 -5.04 3.04
CA GLU A 356 -41.44 -6.21 2.17
C GLU A 356 -40.65 -7.43 2.68
N TRP A 357 -39.37 -7.23 3.03
CA TRP A 357 -38.53 -8.28 3.59
C TRP A 357 -39.02 -8.72 4.98
N GLY A 358 -39.35 -7.77 5.86
CA GLY A 358 -39.82 -8.05 7.21
C GLY A 358 -41.17 -8.78 7.23
N LEU A 359 -42.10 -8.41 6.35
CA LEU A 359 -43.38 -9.11 6.18
C LEU A 359 -43.18 -10.54 5.68
N CYS A 360 -42.28 -10.76 4.73
CA CYS A 360 -41.93 -12.11 4.28
C CYS A 360 -41.45 -12.98 5.46
N LEU A 361 -40.58 -12.44 6.32
CA LEU A 361 -40.10 -13.18 7.50
C LEU A 361 -41.24 -13.52 8.47
N ILE A 362 -42.19 -12.61 8.68
CA ILE A 362 -43.35 -12.85 9.54
C ILE A 362 -44.26 -13.94 8.95
N GLU A 363 -44.57 -13.86 7.66
CA GLU A 363 -45.47 -14.80 6.97
C GLU A 363 -44.89 -16.21 6.89
N THR A 364 -43.58 -16.33 6.70
CA THR A 364 -42.88 -17.61 6.62
C THR A 364 -42.50 -18.18 7.98
N GLY A 365 -42.77 -17.46 9.08
CA GLY A 365 -42.37 -17.87 10.43
C GLY A 365 -40.86 -17.86 10.65
N GLY A 366 -40.12 -17.03 9.90
CA GLY A 366 -38.67 -16.87 10.01
C GLY A 366 -37.85 -17.67 8.99
N ASP A 367 -38.42 -18.09 7.85
CA ASP A 367 -37.64 -18.74 6.79
C ASP A 367 -36.82 -17.71 6.00
N VAL A 368 -35.56 -17.55 6.41
CA VAL A 368 -34.60 -16.62 5.80
C VAL A 368 -34.37 -16.95 4.32
N SER A 369 -34.35 -18.23 3.95
CA SER A 369 -34.03 -18.67 2.59
C SER A 369 -35.10 -18.23 1.58
N ALA A 370 -36.36 -18.21 1.99
CA ALA A 370 -37.48 -17.74 1.18
C ALA A 370 -37.45 -16.21 0.98
N CYS A 371 -36.98 -15.47 1.98
CA CYS A 371 -37.00 -14.00 2.00
C CYS A 371 -35.69 -13.34 1.55
N LEU A 372 -34.63 -14.13 1.33
CA LEU A 372 -33.32 -13.66 0.89
C LEU A 372 -33.35 -12.80 -0.39
N PRO A 373 -34.18 -13.08 -1.42
CA PRO A 373 -34.26 -12.22 -2.60
C PRO A 373 -34.73 -10.78 -2.30
N LEU A 374 -35.45 -10.58 -1.19
CA LEU A 374 -35.95 -9.28 -0.74
C LEU A 374 -34.94 -8.53 0.14
N SER A 375 -33.93 -9.21 0.70
CA SER A 375 -32.95 -8.60 1.61
C SER A 375 -31.99 -7.62 0.92
N GLY A 376 -31.86 -7.71 -0.41
CA GLY A 376 -30.98 -6.82 -1.19
C GLY A 376 -31.35 -5.33 -1.11
N GLY A 377 -32.60 -5.01 -0.77
CA GLY A 377 -33.08 -3.64 -0.59
C GLY A 377 -32.62 -2.99 0.73
N LEU A 378 -32.15 -3.78 1.69
CA LEU A 378 -31.75 -3.32 3.03
C LEU A 378 -30.42 -2.53 3.03
N GLY A 379 -29.74 -2.44 1.87
CA GLY A 379 -28.40 -1.84 1.77
C GLY A 379 -27.27 -2.74 2.32
N LEU A 380 -27.60 -3.94 2.79
CA LEU A 380 -26.68 -4.97 3.25
C LEU A 380 -26.48 -6.00 2.14
N SER A 381 -25.24 -6.20 1.71
CA SER A 381 -24.92 -7.08 0.57
C SER A 381 -23.89 -8.12 0.96
N GLU A 382 -24.32 -9.39 0.98
CA GLU A 382 -23.47 -10.54 1.33
C GLU A 382 -22.14 -10.55 0.54
N PRO A 383 -22.14 -10.44 -0.81
CA PRO A 383 -20.90 -10.47 -1.57
C PRO A 383 -19.96 -9.31 -1.24
N ARG A 384 -20.49 -8.13 -0.88
CA ARG A 384 -19.67 -6.96 -0.53
C ARG A 384 -18.98 -7.15 0.82
N VAL A 385 -19.67 -7.73 1.79
CA VAL A 385 -19.11 -8.03 3.12
C VAL A 385 -18.01 -9.08 3.00
N VAL A 386 -18.31 -10.19 2.34
CA VAL A 386 -17.35 -11.28 2.10
C VAL A 386 -16.13 -10.77 1.33
N ALA A 387 -16.34 -9.98 0.27
CA ALA A 387 -15.25 -9.38 -0.49
C ALA A 387 -14.38 -8.49 0.38
N THR A 388 -14.97 -7.65 1.23
CA THR A 388 -14.21 -6.73 2.10
C THR A 388 -13.30 -7.49 3.07
N LEU A 389 -13.80 -8.56 3.70
CA LEU A 389 -13.01 -9.41 4.60
C LEU A 389 -11.89 -10.13 3.85
N LEU A 390 -12.19 -10.74 2.70
CA LEU A 390 -11.19 -11.45 1.89
C LEU A 390 -10.12 -10.51 1.34
N LEU A 391 -10.49 -9.33 0.86
CA LEU A 391 -9.53 -8.38 0.33
C LEU A 391 -8.58 -7.86 1.41
N ALA A 392 -9.11 -7.55 2.60
CA ALA A 392 -8.30 -7.19 3.75
C ALA A 392 -7.34 -8.32 4.17
N ALA A 393 -7.81 -9.58 4.18
CA ALA A 393 -6.97 -10.73 4.50
C ALA A 393 -5.92 -11.03 3.42
N THR A 394 -6.26 -10.88 2.13
CA THR A 394 -5.36 -11.13 0.99
C THR A 394 -4.36 -10.00 0.73
N LEU A 395 -4.57 -8.80 1.29
CA LEU A 395 -3.69 -7.65 1.10
C LEU A 395 -2.21 -8.01 1.35
N GLY A 396 -1.92 -8.74 2.42
CA GLY A 396 -0.55 -9.12 2.72
C GLY A 396 0.03 -10.18 1.78
N ILE A 397 -0.79 -11.01 1.12
CA ILE A 397 -0.33 -11.92 0.05
C ILE A 397 0.09 -11.10 -1.16
N ILE A 398 -0.72 -10.12 -1.56
CA ILE A 398 -0.41 -9.23 -2.69
C ILE A 398 0.89 -8.49 -2.41
N VAL A 399 1.06 -7.91 -1.21
CA VAL A 399 2.30 -7.23 -0.85
C VAL A 399 3.49 -8.19 -0.85
N PHE A 400 3.34 -9.40 -0.31
CA PHE A 400 4.40 -10.41 -0.34
C PHE A 400 4.87 -10.69 -1.76
N LEU A 401 3.94 -10.96 -2.69
CA LEU A 401 4.26 -11.24 -4.09
C LEU A 401 4.95 -10.06 -4.77
N LEU A 402 4.53 -8.83 -4.48
CA LEU A 402 5.15 -7.62 -5.03
C LEU A 402 6.54 -7.33 -4.43
N MET A 403 6.78 -7.71 -3.18
CA MET A 403 8.08 -7.51 -2.52
C MET A 403 9.09 -8.61 -2.82
N LEU A 404 8.63 -9.83 -3.09
CA LEU A 404 9.49 -10.97 -3.38
C LEU A 404 10.36 -10.73 -4.62
N ARG A 405 11.66 -11.04 -4.53
CA ARG A 405 12.63 -10.86 -5.61
C ARG A 405 13.40 -12.14 -5.89
N GLY A 406 13.72 -12.38 -7.16
CA GLY A 406 14.59 -13.49 -7.59
C GLY A 406 15.91 -13.57 -6.80
N SER A 407 16.51 -12.42 -6.52
CA SER A 407 17.75 -12.29 -5.73
C SER A 407 17.65 -12.88 -4.32
N MET A 408 16.46 -12.86 -3.71
CA MET A 408 16.23 -13.45 -2.39
C MET A 408 16.31 -14.97 -2.45
N PHE A 409 15.79 -15.60 -3.51
CA PHE A 409 15.91 -17.05 -3.68
C PHE A 409 17.36 -17.48 -3.87
N THR A 410 18.13 -16.74 -4.67
CA THR A 410 19.57 -16.98 -4.82
C THR A 410 20.31 -16.85 -3.48
N GLY A 411 19.97 -15.84 -2.67
CA GLY A 411 20.55 -15.66 -1.35
C GLY A 411 20.22 -16.80 -0.38
N TRP A 412 18.97 -17.27 -0.36
CA TRP A 412 18.58 -18.44 0.42
C TRP A 412 19.28 -19.72 -0.06
N TYR A 413 19.42 -19.92 -1.38
CA TYR A 413 20.14 -21.06 -1.95
C TYR A 413 21.63 -21.06 -1.57
N GLU A 414 22.31 -19.91 -1.67
CA GLU A 414 23.71 -19.76 -1.25
C GLU A 414 23.89 -20.07 0.25
N LEU A 415 22.96 -19.59 1.08
CA LEU A 415 22.97 -19.82 2.53
C LEU A 415 22.72 -21.28 2.89
N MET A 416 21.76 -21.95 2.24
CA MET A 416 21.48 -23.37 2.43
C MET A 416 22.66 -24.25 1.99
N ARG A 417 23.37 -23.85 0.93
CA ARG A 417 24.56 -24.56 0.44
C ARG A 417 25.76 -24.39 1.37
N ASN A 418 25.91 -23.23 2.02
CA ASN A 418 27.02 -22.91 2.91
C ASN A 418 26.52 -22.35 4.26
N PRO A 419 25.93 -23.17 5.15
CA PRO A 419 25.35 -22.72 6.42
C PRO A 419 26.39 -22.12 7.39
N ARG A 420 27.69 -22.38 7.17
CA ARG A 420 28.80 -21.77 7.92
C ARG A 420 28.87 -20.24 7.73
N GLN A 421 28.26 -19.67 6.68
CA GLN A 421 28.13 -18.22 6.53
C GLN A 421 27.13 -17.61 7.53
N LEU A 422 26.07 -18.32 7.89
CA LEU A 422 25.12 -17.90 8.93
C LEU A 422 25.83 -17.71 10.29
N LEU A 423 26.67 -18.67 10.65
CA LEU A 423 27.49 -18.64 11.88
C LEU A 423 28.47 -17.46 11.92
N LYS A 424 28.91 -16.95 10.76
CA LYS A 424 29.77 -15.75 10.68
C LYS A 424 28.98 -14.46 10.88
N LEU A 425 27.71 -14.42 10.47
CA LEU A 425 26.80 -13.28 10.66
C LEU A 425 26.40 -13.09 12.14
N PHE A 426 26.31 -14.18 12.91
CA PHE A 426 25.95 -14.15 14.33
C PHE A 426 27.15 -14.20 15.30
N ASN A 427 28.40 -14.15 14.81
CA ASN A 427 29.58 -14.19 15.69
C ASN A 427 30.00 -12.78 16.14
N PRO A 428 29.89 -12.43 17.44
CA PRO A 428 30.16 -11.08 17.96
C PRO A 428 31.64 -10.69 18.01
N ARG A 429 32.58 -11.59 17.64
CA ARG A 429 34.04 -11.36 17.78
C ARG A 429 34.70 -10.53 16.68
N ARG A 430 33.93 -9.82 15.86
CA ARG A 430 34.49 -8.73 15.05
C ARG A 430 33.70 -7.45 15.35
N PRO A 431 34.32 -6.40 15.91
CA PRO A 431 33.72 -5.07 15.82
C PRO A 431 33.50 -4.80 14.33
N SER A 432 32.37 -4.19 14.01
CA SER A 432 32.05 -3.73 12.67
C SER A 432 33.29 -3.09 12.06
N VAL A 433 33.89 -3.73 11.06
CA VAL A 433 34.80 -3.05 10.15
C VAL A 433 33.96 -1.95 9.52
N GLY A 434 34.16 -0.73 10.01
CA GLY A 434 33.62 0.52 9.49
C GLY A 434 32.11 0.54 9.27
N SER A 435 31.35 0.92 10.31
CA SER A 435 30.06 1.59 10.11
C SER A 435 30.18 2.93 9.34
N GLN A 436 31.38 3.31 8.90
CA GLN A 436 31.65 4.45 8.02
C GLN A 436 32.15 4.07 6.61
N ASP A 437 32.55 2.82 6.31
CA ASP A 437 33.18 2.48 5.02
C ASP A 437 32.44 1.41 4.20
N PHE A 438 31.23 1.00 4.59
CA PHE A 438 30.40 0.07 3.79
C PHE A 438 29.01 0.60 3.40
N ILE A 439 28.72 1.89 3.62
CA ILE A 439 27.81 2.64 2.72
C ILE A 439 28.61 3.07 1.49
N MET A 440 29.19 2.08 0.81
CA MET A 440 29.79 2.27 -0.50
C MET A 440 29.68 0.97 -1.28
N GLN A 441 28.48 0.36 -1.28
CA GLN A 441 28.08 -0.33 -2.48
C GLN A 441 27.94 0.75 -3.54
N GLY A 442 28.85 0.70 -4.51
CA GLY A 442 29.06 1.70 -5.55
C GLY A 442 27.77 2.42 -5.90
N SER A 443 27.79 3.73 -5.67
CA SER A 443 26.77 4.64 -6.17
C SER A 443 26.39 4.18 -7.59
N PRO A 444 25.14 3.77 -7.87
CA PRO A 444 24.68 3.91 -9.23
C PRO A 444 24.81 5.41 -9.47
N LYS A 445 25.83 5.83 -10.24
CA LYS A 445 26.16 7.23 -10.56
C LYS A 445 24.92 8.08 -10.37
N HIS A 446 24.90 8.93 -9.33
CA HIS A 446 23.76 9.78 -9.00
C HIS A 446 23.22 10.42 -10.29
N ILE A 447 22.07 9.93 -10.76
CA ILE A 447 21.42 10.48 -11.94
C ILE A 447 20.48 11.56 -11.43
N SER A 448 21.02 12.77 -11.32
CA SER A 448 20.20 13.97 -11.21
C SER A 448 19.56 14.22 -12.57
N LEU A 449 18.24 14.34 -12.63
CA LEU A 449 17.51 14.76 -13.84
C LEU A 449 17.63 16.27 -14.13
N ASN A 450 18.47 16.97 -13.34
CA ASN A 450 18.60 18.42 -13.32
C ASN A 450 19.98 18.93 -13.75
N MET A 451 20.97 18.07 -14.02
CA MET A 451 22.31 18.52 -14.41
C MET A 451 22.45 18.59 -15.94
N PRO A 452 22.62 19.79 -16.53
CA PRO A 452 23.01 19.89 -17.93
C PRO A 452 24.49 19.49 -18.07
N LEU A 453 24.81 18.72 -19.11
CA LEU A 453 26.20 18.37 -19.45
C LEU A 453 26.99 19.66 -19.76
N GLY A 454 27.98 19.97 -18.93
CA GLY A 454 29.00 21.00 -19.17
C GLY A 454 29.79 21.30 -17.88
N SER A 455 31.12 21.20 -17.96
CA SER A 455 32.14 21.37 -16.90
C SER A 455 32.24 20.29 -15.82
N GLU A 456 32.98 19.22 -16.14
CA GLU A 456 34.02 18.75 -15.20
C GLU A 456 35.27 19.58 -15.50
N GLU A 457 35.55 20.56 -14.66
CA GLU A 457 36.83 21.25 -14.62
C GLU A 457 37.76 20.42 -13.73
N ILE A 458 38.92 20.06 -14.27
CA ILE A 458 39.96 19.29 -13.60
C ILE A 458 40.51 20.14 -12.46
N GLU A 459 40.09 19.85 -11.23
CA GLU A 459 40.61 20.49 -10.02
C GLU A 459 42.04 20.01 -9.79
N ARG A 460 43.00 20.92 -10.01
CA ARG A 460 44.41 20.76 -9.66
C ARG A 460 44.56 20.66 -8.14
N PRO A 461 45.30 19.68 -7.58
CA PRO A 461 45.58 19.68 -6.15
C PRO A 461 46.62 20.75 -5.79
N LEU A 462 46.29 21.49 -4.74
CA LEU A 462 47.10 22.48 -4.04
C LEU A 462 48.40 21.86 -3.49
N GLN A 463 49.42 22.69 -3.37
CA GLN A 463 50.82 22.36 -3.15
C GLN A 463 51.23 22.29 -1.66
N SER A 464 52.09 21.30 -1.33
CA SER A 464 53.13 21.25 -0.25
C SER A 464 52.73 20.80 1.19
N PRO A 465 53.64 20.16 1.99
CA PRO A 465 55.11 20.09 1.82
C PRO A 465 55.82 18.73 1.96
N ASN A 466 56.97 18.71 1.28
CA ASN A 466 58.16 17.84 1.38
C ASN A 466 58.25 16.86 2.55
N THR A 467 58.60 15.61 2.24
CA THR A 467 59.69 14.89 2.95
C THR A 467 60.26 13.75 2.12
N GLN A 468 61.27 14.08 1.33
CA GLN A 468 62.61 13.48 1.34
C GLN A 468 62.80 12.24 2.26
N THR A 469 62.18 11.08 1.96
CA THR A 469 62.56 9.80 2.61
C THR A 469 62.11 8.55 1.83
N ARG A 470 62.35 8.45 0.52
CA ARG A 470 62.23 7.15 -0.19
C ARG A 470 63.37 6.82 -1.18
N HIS A 471 64.45 7.57 -1.16
CA HIS A 471 65.68 7.27 -1.93
C HIS A 471 66.63 6.27 -1.23
N ALA A 472 66.16 5.45 -0.29
CA ALA A 472 67.02 4.59 0.53
C ALA A 472 66.91 3.08 0.27
N LEU A 473 66.04 2.58 -0.61
CA LEU A 473 65.89 1.13 -0.83
C LEU A 473 65.73 0.78 -2.31
N GLY A 474 66.64 1.27 -3.14
CA GLY A 474 66.68 0.97 -4.57
C GLY A 474 66.58 -0.53 -4.87
N LEU A 475 65.50 -0.91 -5.52
CA LEU A 475 65.33 -2.15 -6.28
C LEU A 475 64.39 -1.84 -7.45
N ASP A 476 65.00 -1.54 -8.59
CA ASP A 476 64.33 -1.45 -9.89
C ASP A 476 63.97 -2.86 -10.38
N HIS A 477 62.73 -3.03 -10.84
CA HIS A 477 62.45 -3.95 -11.93
C HIS A 477 61.35 -3.38 -12.83
N SER A 478 61.66 -3.34 -14.11
CA SER A 478 60.91 -2.79 -15.24
C SER A 478 59.63 -3.57 -15.54
N VAL A 479 58.51 -2.85 -15.77
CA VAL A 479 57.38 -3.33 -16.57
C VAL A 479 56.86 -2.20 -17.45
N SER A 480 56.86 -2.47 -18.76
CA SER A 480 56.35 -1.62 -19.83
C SER A 480 54.81 -1.59 -19.82
N GLY A 481 54.22 -0.39 -19.69
CA GLY A 481 52.78 -0.18 -19.74
C GLY A 481 52.33 0.37 -21.10
N ARG A 482 51.65 -0.46 -21.89
CA ARG A 482 50.90 -0.07 -23.09
C ARG A 482 49.56 -0.82 -23.11
N GLY A 483 48.45 -0.07 -23.02
CA GLY A 483 47.12 -0.49 -23.48
C GLY A 483 46.17 -1.08 -22.44
N GLU A 484 45.46 -0.23 -21.68
CA GLU A 484 44.41 -0.65 -20.73
C GLU A 484 43.01 -0.13 -21.12
N HIS A 485 42.87 0.55 -22.26
CA HIS A 485 41.61 1.16 -22.71
C HIS A 485 40.85 0.34 -23.76
N ASP A 486 41.50 -0.67 -24.37
CA ASP A 486 40.91 -1.50 -25.44
C ASP A 486 40.32 -2.83 -24.91
N LEU A 487 40.59 -3.19 -23.65
CA LEU A 487 40.12 -4.45 -23.04
C LEU A 487 38.72 -4.34 -22.42
N GLU A 488 38.27 -3.11 -22.12
CA GLU A 488 36.96 -2.85 -21.48
C GLU A 488 35.82 -2.75 -22.50
N GLU A 489 36.11 -2.32 -23.74
CA GLU A 489 35.13 -2.33 -24.84
C GLU A 489 34.85 -3.74 -25.38
N ALA A 490 35.82 -4.66 -25.32
CA ALA A 490 35.64 -6.05 -25.74
C ALA A 490 34.76 -6.86 -24.77
N LYS A 491 34.87 -6.60 -23.45
CA LYS A 491 34.03 -7.27 -22.43
C LYS A 491 32.56 -6.83 -22.47
N LEU A 492 32.30 -5.57 -22.82
CA LEU A 492 30.94 -5.02 -22.87
C LEU A 492 30.15 -5.56 -24.08
N HIS A 493 30.82 -5.85 -25.19
CA HIS A 493 30.20 -6.44 -26.38
C HIS A 493 29.91 -7.94 -26.24
N ASP A 494 30.70 -8.67 -25.45
CA ASP A 494 30.45 -10.09 -25.18
C ASP A 494 29.27 -10.32 -24.22
N GLU A 495 29.08 -9.48 -23.19
CA GLU A 495 27.93 -9.56 -22.28
C GLU A 495 26.59 -9.24 -22.98
N GLU A 496 26.57 -8.27 -23.91
CA GLU A 496 25.36 -7.93 -24.69
C GLU A 496 24.97 -9.07 -25.67
N SER A 497 25.94 -9.85 -26.16
CA SER A 497 25.69 -10.98 -27.06
C SER A 497 25.17 -12.24 -26.37
N LEU A 498 25.50 -12.43 -25.07
CA LEU A 498 25.07 -13.56 -24.26
C LEU A 498 23.62 -13.40 -23.77
N ASP A 499 23.21 -12.17 -23.44
CA ASP A 499 21.83 -11.86 -23.06
C ASP A 499 20.85 -11.95 -24.25
N GLU A 500 21.29 -11.61 -25.47
CA GLU A 500 20.46 -11.75 -26.68
C GLU A 500 20.30 -13.22 -27.13
N LYS A 501 21.27 -14.09 -26.82
CA LYS A 501 21.15 -15.55 -27.02
C LYS A 501 20.31 -16.22 -25.93
N GLY A 502 20.32 -15.72 -24.70
CA GLY A 502 19.45 -16.17 -23.61
C GLY A 502 17.96 -15.96 -23.90
N MET A 503 17.59 -14.75 -24.34
CA MET A 503 16.19 -14.44 -24.71
C MET A 503 15.67 -15.25 -25.91
N ARG A 504 16.54 -15.60 -26.87
CA ARG A 504 16.13 -16.39 -28.05
C ARG A 504 15.95 -17.89 -27.74
N HIS A 505 16.45 -18.36 -26.60
CA HIS A 505 16.32 -19.74 -26.14
C HIS A 505 15.07 -19.94 -25.26
N GLU A 506 14.61 -18.90 -24.55
CA GLU A 506 13.33 -18.91 -23.82
C GLU A 506 12.11 -18.83 -24.75
N ASP A 507 12.18 -18.07 -25.85
CA ASP A 507 11.09 -18.00 -26.86
C ASP A 507 10.89 -19.31 -27.65
N LYS A 508 11.87 -20.23 -27.64
CA LYS A 508 11.77 -21.56 -28.28
C LYS A 508 11.26 -22.67 -27.35
N MET A 509 11.14 -22.40 -26.04
CA MET A 509 10.56 -23.35 -25.08
C MET A 509 9.07 -23.07 -24.78
N LEU A 510 8.49 -22.03 -25.38
CA LEU A 510 7.08 -21.64 -25.20
C LEU A 510 6.25 -21.74 -26.49
N VAL A 511 6.64 -22.64 -27.41
CA VAL A 511 5.80 -23.14 -28.51
C VAL A 511 5.58 -24.63 -28.36
#